data_AF-A0A929WDJ9-F1
#
_entry.id   AF-A0A929WDJ9-F1
#
_cell.length_a   1.000
_cell.length_b   1.000
_cell.length_c   1.000
_cell.angle_alpha   90.00
_cell.angle_beta   90.00
_cell.angle_gamma   90.00
#
_symmetry.space_group_name_H-M   'P 1'
#
loop_
_entity.id
_entity.type
_entity.pdbx_description
1 polymer ?
#
loop_
_entity_poly.entity_id
_entity_poly.type
_entity_poly.pdbx_seq_one_letter_code
_entity_poly.pdbx_strand_id
1 'polypeptide(L)'
;MKKIVFSNLLFCVLSTVMLSCSDAVESREKRNADRLASSRTPEEAIAIAKSFLSELDTRGSASGTSLRLQILSSAGARATRGKVALNDTAFYLVNGDLGRGYVLLSGNRSIPPVVCYYSSGNLSEENLKEDDYLWDALNRYNKKRDDTTPKDFVFIGSDAGYVAYMENYFRWRHSYLVEPIIKTAWGQTSPYNNKTPLINGQRAMTGCST
;
A
#
# COMPACT_ATOMS: atom_id res chain seq x y z
N MET A 1 -47.23 -27.14 31.10
CA MET A 1 -46.41 -25.95 31.45
C MET A 1 -44.99 -25.98 30.85
N LYS A 2 -44.22 -27.08 30.93
CA LYS A 2 -42.84 -27.15 30.36
C LYS A 2 -42.72 -26.87 28.85
N LYS A 3 -43.68 -27.28 28.01
CA LYS A 3 -43.64 -27.06 26.55
C LYS A 3 -43.80 -25.60 26.12
N ILE A 4 -44.58 -24.82 26.86
CA ILE A 4 -44.84 -23.40 26.55
C ILE A 4 -43.61 -22.54 26.89
N VAL A 5 -42.95 -22.84 28.02
CA VAL A 5 -41.70 -22.16 28.42
C VAL A 5 -40.56 -22.47 27.44
N PHE A 6 -40.46 -23.71 26.96
CA PHE A 6 -39.43 -24.09 25.98
C PHE A 6 -39.66 -23.45 24.61
N SER A 7 -40.92 -23.34 24.17
CA SER A 7 -41.27 -22.67 22.91
C SER A 7 -40.98 -21.17 22.95
N ASN A 8 -41.28 -20.50 24.06
CA ASN A 8 -41.01 -19.07 24.23
C ASN A 8 -39.50 -18.80 24.35
N LEU A 9 -38.75 -19.68 25.01
CA LEU A 9 -37.30 -19.58 25.09
C LEU A 9 -36.65 -19.75 23.72
N LEU A 10 -37.12 -20.72 22.92
CA LEU A 10 -36.63 -20.94 21.55
C LEU A 10 -36.91 -19.74 20.64
N PHE A 11 -38.09 -19.12 20.78
CA PHE A 11 -38.46 -17.93 20.00
C PHE A 11 -37.63 -16.69 20.37
N CYS A 12 -37.35 -16.49 21.67
CA CYS A 12 -36.45 -15.43 22.14
C CYS A 12 -35.00 -15.64 21.67
N VAL A 13 -34.51 -16.88 21.67
CA VAL A 13 -33.16 -17.18 21.16
C VAL A 13 -33.10 -16.94 19.65
N LEU A 14 -34.11 -17.36 18.88
CA LEU A 14 -34.15 -17.11 17.44
C LEU A 14 -34.20 -15.61 17.10
N SER A 15 -34.96 -14.80 17.85
CA SER A 15 -35.04 -13.36 17.60
C SER A 15 -33.71 -12.65 17.92
N THR A 16 -33.01 -13.05 18.99
CA THR A 16 -31.69 -12.49 19.32
C THR A 16 -30.61 -12.84 18.28
N VAL A 17 -30.66 -14.04 17.68
CA VAL A 17 -29.72 -14.43 16.62
C VAL A 17 -29.98 -13.64 15.33
N MET A 18 -31.25 -13.40 14.96
CA MET A 18 -31.58 -12.63 13.76
C MET A 18 -31.22 -11.14 13.88
N LEU A 19 -31.40 -10.54 15.07
CA LEU A 19 -30.99 -9.16 15.34
C LEU A 19 -29.45 -9.00 15.31
N SER A 20 -28.71 -9.95 15.90
CA SER A 20 -27.24 -9.92 15.89
C SER A 20 -26.62 -10.07 14.49
N CYS A 21 -27.28 -10.79 13.58
CA CYS A 21 -26.82 -10.92 12.19
C CYS A 21 -27.03 -9.64 11.38
N SER A 22 -28.07 -8.85 11.69
CA SER A 22 -28.39 -7.62 10.96
C SER A 22 -27.34 -6.53 11.20
N ASP A 23 -26.98 -6.27 12.47
CA ASP A 23 -26.00 -5.23 12.83
C ASP A 23 -24.60 -5.51 12.26
N ALA A 24 -24.20 -6.79 12.22
CA ALA A 24 -22.92 -7.21 11.66
C ALA A 24 -22.85 -6.99 10.14
N VAL A 25 -23.96 -7.20 9.43
CA VAL A 25 -24.06 -7.00 7.97
C VAL A 25 -24.09 -5.51 7.65
N GLU A 26 -24.94 -4.74 8.30
CA GLU A 26 -25.06 -3.29 8.08
C GLU A 26 -23.74 -2.56 8.38
N SER A 27 -23.06 -2.93 9.48
CA SER A 27 -21.74 -2.38 9.80
C SER A 27 -20.66 -2.75 8.77
N ARG A 28 -20.74 -3.93 8.15
CA ARG A 28 -19.79 -4.37 7.11
C ARG A 28 -20.04 -3.64 5.79
N GLU A 29 -21.29 -3.47 5.40
CA GLU A 29 -21.66 -2.72 4.19
C GLU A 29 -21.24 -1.26 4.30
N LYS A 30 -21.49 -0.62 5.45
CA LYS A 30 -21.03 0.75 5.74
C LYS A 30 -19.51 0.87 5.64
N ARG A 31 -18.76 -0.02 6.29
CA ARG A 31 -17.28 -0.05 6.20
C ARG A 31 -16.79 -0.23 4.77
N ASN A 32 -17.46 -1.06 3.98
CA ASN A 32 -17.10 -1.27 2.56
C ASN A 32 -17.38 -0.04 1.71
N ALA A 33 -18.51 0.64 1.93
CA ALA A 33 -18.85 1.88 1.25
C ALA A 33 -17.85 3.00 1.59
N ASP A 34 -17.51 3.17 2.88
CA ASP A 34 -16.50 4.14 3.32
C ASP A 34 -15.13 3.83 2.72
N ARG A 35 -14.74 2.55 2.68
CA ARG A 35 -13.50 2.11 2.02
C ARG A 35 -13.51 2.48 0.55
N LEU A 36 -14.57 2.14 -0.18
CA LEU A 36 -14.69 2.44 -1.61
C LEU A 36 -14.64 3.94 -1.90
N ALA A 37 -15.30 4.76 -1.07
CA ALA A 37 -15.27 6.22 -1.19
C ALA A 37 -13.86 6.79 -0.96
N SER A 38 -13.13 6.21 0.00
CA SER A 38 -11.74 6.58 0.29
C SER A 38 -10.72 5.94 -0.65
N SER A 39 -11.11 5.00 -1.51
CA SER A 39 -10.17 4.32 -2.42
C SER A 39 -9.77 5.22 -3.58
N ARG A 40 -8.47 5.25 -3.85
CA ARG A 40 -7.88 5.85 -5.04
C ARG A 40 -8.12 4.93 -6.24
N THR A 41 -8.33 5.50 -7.42
CA THR A 41 -8.49 4.70 -8.65
C THR A 41 -7.15 4.47 -9.35
N PRO A 42 -7.03 3.42 -10.17
CA PRO A 42 -5.85 3.19 -11.02
C PRO A 42 -5.50 4.39 -11.92
N GLU A 43 -6.51 5.05 -12.48
CA GLU A 43 -6.37 6.19 -13.38
C GLU A 43 -5.82 7.41 -12.62
N GLU A 44 -6.36 7.68 -11.44
CA GLU A 44 -5.89 8.73 -10.54
C GLU A 44 -4.44 8.48 -10.14
N ALA A 45 -4.09 7.24 -9.77
CA ALA A 45 -2.73 6.87 -9.43
C ALA A 45 -1.74 7.10 -10.60
N ILE A 46 -2.10 6.70 -11.82
CA ILE A 46 -1.28 6.95 -13.01
C ILE A 46 -1.12 8.46 -13.25
N ALA A 47 -2.19 9.25 -13.12
CA ALA A 47 -2.13 10.69 -13.33
C ALA A 47 -1.18 11.38 -12.34
N ILE A 48 -1.27 11.00 -11.05
CA ILE A 48 -0.37 11.52 -10.01
C ILE A 48 1.07 11.10 -10.28
N ALA A 49 1.34 9.84 -10.62
CA ALA A 49 2.69 9.37 -10.95
C ALA A 49 3.27 10.12 -12.16
N LYS A 50 2.48 10.38 -13.20
CA LYS A 50 2.91 11.18 -14.36
C LYS A 50 3.34 12.57 -13.94
N SER A 51 2.50 13.28 -13.19
CA SER A 51 2.81 14.63 -12.71
C SER A 51 4.09 14.61 -11.89
N PHE A 52 4.15 13.73 -10.90
CA PHE A 52 5.28 13.65 -9.97
C PHE A 52 6.61 13.33 -10.67
N LEU A 53 6.64 12.33 -11.54
CA LEU A 53 7.84 11.99 -12.30
C LEU A 53 8.25 13.12 -13.26
N SER A 54 7.29 13.82 -13.86
CA SER A 54 7.59 14.95 -14.74
C SER A 54 8.19 16.15 -13.99
N GLU A 55 7.78 16.38 -12.74
CA GLU A 55 8.35 17.43 -11.89
C GLU A 55 9.78 17.10 -11.44
N LEU A 56 10.09 15.82 -11.23
CA LEU A 56 11.44 15.36 -10.90
C LEU A 56 12.42 15.47 -12.08
N ASP A 57 11.92 15.32 -13.31
CA ASP A 57 12.73 15.33 -14.52
C ASP A 57 13.04 16.77 -14.99
N THR A 58 13.86 17.47 -14.20
CA THR A 58 14.39 18.81 -14.51
C THR A 58 15.42 18.80 -15.66
N ARG A 59 15.77 17.62 -16.18
CA ARG A 59 16.71 17.43 -17.30
C ARG A 59 15.99 17.12 -18.61
N GLY A 60 15.09 18.01 -19.02
CA GLY A 60 14.86 18.35 -20.43
C GLY A 60 14.45 17.24 -21.41
N SER A 61 13.95 16.10 -20.97
CA SER A 61 13.44 15.06 -21.89
C SER A 61 11.95 14.84 -21.72
N ALA A 62 11.18 15.84 -22.15
CA ALA A 62 9.77 15.69 -22.48
C ALA A 62 9.63 14.70 -23.65
N SER A 63 9.64 13.40 -23.36
CA SER A 63 9.32 12.39 -24.37
C SER A 63 8.67 11.19 -23.70
N GLY A 64 7.35 11.14 -23.84
CA GLY A 64 6.51 9.95 -23.81
C GLY A 64 6.91 8.90 -22.79
N THR A 65 6.96 9.25 -21.50
CA THR A 65 7.11 8.25 -20.44
C THR A 65 5.82 7.42 -20.42
N SER A 66 5.81 6.30 -21.14
CA SER A 66 4.83 5.27 -20.88
C SER A 66 5.12 4.71 -19.49
N LEU A 67 4.05 4.37 -18.78
CA LEU A 67 4.08 4.00 -17.38
C LEU A 67 3.45 2.63 -17.23
N ARG A 68 4.11 1.77 -16.46
CA ARG A 68 3.59 0.46 -16.10
C ARG A 68 3.03 0.50 -14.70
N LEU A 69 1.70 0.45 -14.59
CA LEU A 69 0.97 0.37 -13.33
C LEU A 69 0.85 -1.09 -12.86
N GLN A 70 1.13 -1.31 -11.57
CA GLN A 70 0.85 -2.52 -10.85
C GLN A 70 0.04 -2.21 -9.57
N ILE A 71 -0.92 -3.08 -9.24
CA ILE A 71 -1.80 -2.94 -8.08
C ILE A 71 -1.33 -3.91 -6.98
N LEU A 72 -1.08 -3.38 -5.79
CA LEU A 72 -0.72 -4.13 -4.61
C LEU A 72 -1.92 -4.14 -3.65
N SER A 73 -2.48 -5.32 -3.38
CA SER A 73 -3.59 -5.46 -2.45
C SER A 73 -3.12 -5.58 -1.00
N SER A 74 -3.99 -5.27 -0.05
CA SER A 74 -3.71 -5.45 1.38
C SER A 74 -3.66 -6.92 1.82
N ALA A 75 -4.06 -7.86 0.96
CA ALA A 75 -4.20 -9.28 1.27
C ALA A 75 -3.07 -10.15 0.70
N GLY A 76 -1.90 -9.59 0.37
CA GLY A 76 -0.82 -10.38 -0.25
C GLY A 76 -0.97 -10.59 -1.76
N ALA A 77 -2.21 -10.64 -2.23
CA ALA A 77 -2.51 -10.93 -3.62
C ALA A 77 -2.07 -9.78 -4.54
N ARG A 78 -1.03 -10.05 -5.32
CA ARG A 78 -0.70 -9.27 -6.52
C ARG A 78 -1.87 -9.36 -7.48
N ALA A 79 -2.37 -8.22 -7.95
CA ALA A 79 -3.38 -8.23 -8.98
C ALA A 79 -2.93 -7.48 -10.21
N THR A 80 -3.01 -8.17 -11.33
CA THR A 80 -3.09 -7.55 -12.64
C THR A 80 -4.38 -6.74 -12.75
N ARG A 81 -4.35 -5.67 -13.56
CA ARG A 81 -5.49 -4.80 -13.86
C ARG A 81 -6.77 -5.64 -14.02
N GLY A 82 -7.73 -5.47 -13.11
CA GLY A 82 -9.08 -6.04 -13.21
C GLY A 82 -9.48 -7.12 -12.21
N LYS A 83 -8.60 -7.60 -11.31
CA LYS A 83 -8.96 -8.66 -10.34
C LYS A 83 -9.02 -8.27 -8.86
N VAL A 84 -8.56 -7.07 -8.47
CA VAL A 84 -8.66 -6.58 -7.09
C VAL A 84 -9.71 -5.49 -7.00
N ALA A 85 -10.63 -5.67 -6.05
CA ALA A 85 -11.62 -4.66 -5.72
C ALA A 85 -10.92 -3.43 -5.12
N LEU A 86 -11.39 -2.23 -5.47
CA LEU A 86 -10.74 -0.98 -5.08
C LEU A 86 -10.64 -0.81 -3.55
N ASN A 87 -11.60 -1.34 -2.80
CA ASN A 87 -11.62 -1.37 -1.34
C ASN A 87 -10.50 -2.22 -0.70
N ASP A 88 -9.89 -3.12 -1.48
CA ASP A 88 -8.77 -3.99 -1.06
C ASP A 88 -7.42 -3.55 -1.63
N THR A 89 -7.38 -2.43 -2.37
CA THR A 89 -6.13 -1.89 -2.91
C THR A 89 -5.38 -1.12 -1.82
N ALA A 90 -4.18 -1.60 -1.51
CA ALA A 90 -3.29 -0.97 -0.53
C ALA A 90 -2.38 0.08 -1.17
N PHE A 91 -1.74 -0.27 -2.28
CA PHE A 91 -0.81 0.59 -2.98
C PHE A 91 -0.88 0.40 -4.50
N TYR A 92 -0.41 1.41 -5.21
CA TYR A 92 -0.10 1.35 -6.63
C TYR A 92 1.40 1.52 -6.83
N LEU A 93 2.05 0.55 -7.48
CA LEU A 93 3.41 0.72 -7.97
C LEU A 93 3.35 1.19 -9.42
N VAL A 94 3.98 2.31 -9.72
CA VAL A 94 4.08 2.84 -11.08
C VAL A 94 5.54 2.88 -11.48
N ASN A 95 5.95 1.97 -12.34
CA ASN A 95 7.28 1.97 -12.94
C ASN A 95 7.30 2.91 -14.15
N GLY A 96 8.37 3.69 -14.27
CA GLY A 96 8.71 4.41 -15.49
C GLY A 96 9.25 3.46 -16.55
N ASP A 97 8.96 3.75 -17.81
CA ASP A 97 9.58 3.00 -18.90
C ASP A 97 11.09 3.25 -18.98
N LEU A 98 11.80 2.28 -19.56
CA LEU A 98 13.25 2.34 -19.79
C LEU A 98 14.08 2.57 -18.51
N GLY A 99 13.59 2.16 -17.34
CA GLY A 99 14.32 2.30 -16.08
C GLY A 99 14.35 3.73 -15.55
N ARG A 100 13.34 4.55 -15.88
CA ARG A 100 13.22 5.94 -15.41
C ARG A 100 12.63 6.06 -14.00
N GLY A 101 12.97 5.13 -13.12
CA GLY A 101 12.51 5.15 -11.74
C GLY A 101 11.14 4.53 -11.55
N TYR A 102 10.67 4.60 -10.30
CA TYR A 102 9.34 4.18 -9.93
C TYR A 102 8.76 5.07 -8.83
N VAL A 103 7.44 5.09 -8.75
CA VAL A 103 6.68 5.77 -7.69
C VAL A 103 5.76 4.76 -7.04
N LEU A 104 5.78 4.72 -5.72
CA LEU A 104 4.84 3.97 -4.92
C LEU A 104 3.78 4.91 -4.35
N LEU A 105 2.53 4.63 -4.67
CA LEU A 105 1.39 5.44 -4.31
C LEU A 105 0.46 4.71 -3.33
N SER A 106 -0.14 5.44 -2.40
CA SER A 106 -1.19 4.93 -1.53
C SER A 106 -2.45 4.58 -2.34
N GLY A 107 -3.12 3.49 -1.98
CA GLY A 107 -4.46 3.14 -2.47
C GLY A 107 -5.58 3.91 -1.77
N ASN A 108 -5.28 4.67 -0.72
CA ASN A 108 -6.25 5.42 0.08
C ASN A 108 -6.07 6.94 -0.14
N ARG A 109 -7.16 7.64 -0.41
CA ARG A 109 -7.26 9.09 -0.58
C ARG A 109 -7.12 9.87 0.71
N SER A 110 -7.42 9.28 1.87
CA SER A 110 -7.23 9.97 3.16
C SER A 110 -5.76 10.13 3.56
N ILE A 111 -4.85 9.57 2.76
CA ILE A 111 -3.41 9.49 2.99
C ILE A 111 -2.70 10.14 1.80
N PRO A 112 -1.53 10.77 2.01
CA PRO A 112 -0.73 11.33 0.93
C PRO A 112 -0.52 10.35 -0.22
N PRO A 113 -0.64 10.81 -1.47
CA PRO A 113 -0.65 9.92 -2.60
C PRO A 113 0.72 9.28 -2.80
N VAL A 114 1.82 10.05 -2.79
CA VAL A 114 3.19 9.54 -2.98
C VAL A 114 3.79 9.13 -1.64
N VAL A 115 4.06 7.84 -1.48
CA VAL A 115 4.66 7.26 -0.26
C VAL A 115 6.18 7.18 -0.39
N CYS A 116 6.66 6.71 -1.54
CA CYS A 116 8.09 6.73 -1.87
C CYS A 116 8.29 6.77 -3.39
N TYR A 117 9.50 7.14 -3.79
CA TYR A 117 9.93 7.09 -5.17
C TYR A 117 11.41 6.75 -5.24
N TYR A 118 11.83 6.31 -6.42
CA TYR A 118 13.24 6.19 -6.76
C TYR A 118 13.43 6.70 -8.19
N SER A 119 14.45 7.52 -8.43
CA SER A 119 14.61 8.27 -9.68
C SER A 119 15.26 7.50 -10.84
N SER A 120 15.77 6.30 -10.59
CA SER A 120 16.40 5.46 -11.62
C SER A 120 16.16 3.97 -11.38
N GLY A 121 16.19 3.16 -12.44
CA GLY A 121 15.84 1.74 -12.38
C GLY A 121 14.34 1.49 -12.18
N ASN A 122 13.93 0.23 -12.14
CA ASN A 122 12.55 -0.16 -11.91
C ASN A 122 12.47 -1.11 -10.72
N LEU A 123 11.35 -1.08 -9.99
CA LEU A 123 11.11 -2.07 -8.95
C LEU A 123 10.58 -3.35 -9.61
N SER A 124 11.33 -4.45 -9.43
CA SER A 124 10.93 -5.76 -9.92
C SER A 124 9.79 -6.32 -9.08
N GLU A 125 8.93 -7.12 -9.70
CA GLU A 125 7.86 -7.81 -8.98
C GLU A 125 8.42 -8.83 -7.99
N GLU A 126 9.62 -9.33 -8.17
CA GLU A 126 10.23 -10.31 -7.25
C GLU A 126 10.59 -9.70 -5.90
N ASN A 127 10.91 -8.41 -5.86
CA ASN A 127 11.21 -7.66 -4.63
C ASN A 127 9.95 -7.21 -3.88
N LEU A 128 8.78 -7.68 -4.32
CA LEU A 128 7.48 -7.41 -3.71
C LEU A 128 6.82 -8.72 -3.25
N LYS A 129 7.60 -9.76 -2.94
CA LYS A 129 7.09 -11.03 -2.40
C LYS A 129 6.72 -10.86 -0.93
N GLU A 130 5.84 -11.72 -0.42
CA GLU A 130 5.32 -11.61 0.95
C GLU A 130 6.41 -11.65 2.03
N ASP A 131 7.58 -12.16 1.67
CA ASP A 131 8.74 -12.35 2.54
C ASP A 131 9.78 -11.21 2.42
N ASP A 132 9.50 -10.20 1.58
CA ASP A 132 10.40 -9.07 1.36
C ASP A 132 10.22 -7.99 2.45
N TYR A 133 11.32 -7.35 2.85
CA TYR A 133 11.30 -6.26 3.83
C TYR A 133 10.44 -5.07 3.38
N LEU A 134 10.44 -4.77 2.08
CA LEU A 134 9.57 -3.74 1.53
C LEU A 134 8.10 -4.13 1.70
N TRP A 135 7.76 -5.40 1.44
CA TRP A 135 6.40 -5.89 1.62
C TRP A 135 5.94 -5.81 3.08
N ASP A 136 6.79 -6.23 4.02
CA ASP A 136 6.53 -6.13 5.46
C ASP A 136 6.37 -4.66 5.92
N ALA A 137 7.21 -3.75 5.42
CA ALA A 137 7.07 -2.31 5.68
C ALA A 137 5.73 -1.76 5.15
N LEU A 138 5.31 -2.16 3.95
CA LEU A 138 4.03 -1.77 3.36
C LEU A 138 2.84 -2.37 4.12
N ASN A 139 2.96 -3.61 4.60
CA ASN A 139 1.94 -4.22 5.44
C ASN A 139 1.80 -3.54 6.78
N ARG A 140 2.89 -3.11 7.41
CA ARG A 140 2.80 -2.28 8.64
C ARG A 140 2.06 -0.98 8.39
N TYR A 141 2.32 -0.34 7.24
CA TYR A 141 1.62 0.88 6.83
C TYR A 141 0.11 0.62 6.68
N ASN A 142 -0.28 -0.52 6.09
CA ASN A 142 -1.67 -0.92 5.96
C ASN A 142 -2.33 -1.37 7.28
N LYS A 143 -1.59 -2.06 8.15
CA LYS A 143 -2.09 -2.65 9.41
C LYS A 143 -2.38 -1.59 10.46
N LYS A 144 -1.69 -0.45 10.43
CA LYS A 144 -2.01 0.69 11.30
C LYS A 144 -3.41 1.25 11.08
N ARG A 145 -4.18 0.81 10.09
CA ARG A 145 -5.55 1.27 9.76
C ARG A 145 -6.65 0.81 10.75
N ASP A 146 -6.31 0.14 11.85
CA ASP A 146 -7.25 -0.23 12.93
C ASP A 146 -7.07 0.71 14.13
N ASP A 147 -8.06 1.59 14.39
CA ASP A 147 -8.31 2.64 15.43
C ASP A 147 -7.13 3.31 16.20
N THR A 148 -5.90 3.01 15.80
CA THR A 148 -4.61 3.36 16.39
C THR A 148 -3.68 3.95 15.32
N THR A 149 -4.16 4.11 14.08
CA THR A 149 -3.49 4.95 13.08
C THR A 149 -3.27 6.29 13.74
N PRO A 150 -2.03 6.84 13.77
CA PRO A 150 -1.84 8.20 14.24
C PRO A 150 -2.80 9.08 13.45
N LYS A 151 -3.76 9.70 14.15
CA LYS A 151 -4.81 10.55 13.55
C LYS A 151 -4.20 11.72 12.77
N ASP A 152 -2.93 11.99 13.01
CA ASP A 152 -2.06 12.93 12.31
C ASP A 152 -1.91 12.65 10.81
N PHE A 153 -2.25 11.45 10.31
CA PHE A 153 -2.20 11.12 8.88
C PHE A 153 -3.57 10.98 8.22
N VAL A 154 -4.67 11.05 8.98
CA VAL A 154 -6.02 10.87 8.47
C VAL A 154 -6.73 12.21 8.49
N PHE A 155 -6.85 12.83 7.32
CA PHE A 155 -7.65 14.05 7.20
C PHE A 155 -9.15 13.72 7.27
N ILE A 156 -9.85 14.38 8.18
CA ILE A 156 -11.32 14.32 8.29
C ILE A 156 -11.85 15.75 8.07
N GLY A 157 -12.42 16.03 6.90
CA GLY A 157 -12.92 17.35 6.54
C GLY A 157 -13.47 17.41 5.11
N SER A 158 -13.76 18.62 4.62
CA SER A 158 -14.26 18.82 3.25
C SER A 158 -13.17 18.64 2.19
N ASP A 159 -13.54 18.41 0.93
CA ASP A 159 -12.59 18.29 -0.20
C ASP A 159 -11.66 19.51 -0.30
N ALA A 160 -12.20 20.72 -0.13
CA ALA A 160 -11.41 21.95 -0.11
C ALA A 160 -10.43 21.98 1.08
N GLY A 161 -10.86 21.51 2.25
CA GLY A 161 -10.00 21.36 3.42
C GLY A 161 -8.90 20.32 3.19
N TYR A 162 -9.20 19.24 2.47
CA TYR A 162 -8.23 18.19 2.13
C TYR A 162 -7.14 18.74 1.20
N VAL A 163 -7.51 19.52 0.18
CA VAL A 163 -6.54 20.18 -0.72
C VAL A 163 -5.62 21.11 0.07
N ALA A 164 -6.17 21.94 0.96
CA ALA A 164 -5.37 22.83 1.80
C ALA A 164 -4.47 22.08 2.79
N TYR A 165 -4.96 20.98 3.36
CA TYR A 165 -4.20 20.10 4.24
C TYR A 165 -3.02 19.44 3.50
N MET A 166 -3.28 18.92 2.30
CA MET A 166 -2.26 18.34 1.44
C MET A 166 -1.18 19.34 1.03
N GLU A 167 -1.54 20.56 0.64
CA GLU A 167 -0.60 21.62 0.30
C GLU A 167 0.31 22.03 1.47
N ASN A 168 -0.23 22.05 2.69
CA ASN A 168 0.51 22.52 3.86
C ASN A 168 1.43 21.44 4.47
N TYR A 169 0.97 20.19 4.52
CA TYR A 169 1.68 19.14 5.26
C TYR A 169 2.40 18.13 4.36
N PHE A 170 1.99 17.99 3.10
CA PHE A 170 2.45 16.89 2.24
C PHE A 170 3.01 17.34 0.90
N ARG A 171 3.11 18.65 0.68
CA ARG A 171 3.88 19.18 -0.43
C ARG A 171 5.37 18.93 -0.17
N TRP A 172 5.98 18.09 -0.99
CA TRP A 172 7.41 17.84 -0.96
C TRP A 172 8.16 19.15 -1.18
N ARG A 173 8.91 19.58 -0.17
CA ARG A 173 9.86 20.68 -0.27
C ARG A 173 11.23 20.12 0.11
N HIS A 174 12.18 20.20 -0.81
CA HIS A 174 13.56 19.93 -0.46
C HIS A 174 14.03 21.06 0.47
N SER A 175 14.27 20.75 1.75
CA SER A 175 15.00 21.67 2.63
C SER A 175 16.49 21.59 2.32
N TYR A 176 17.04 20.36 2.23
CA TYR A 176 18.40 20.06 1.79
C TYR A 176 18.42 18.70 1.08
N LEU A 177 19.08 18.61 -0.09
CA LEU A 177 19.28 17.35 -0.79
C LEU A 177 20.65 16.77 -0.41
N VAL A 178 20.64 15.60 0.23
CA VAL A 178 21.85 14.81 0.48
C VAL A 178 21.80 13.60 -0.44
N GLU A 179 22.70 13.54 -1.42
CA GLU A 179 22.81 12.39 -2.30
C GLU A 179 23.25 11.13 -1.54
N PRO A 180 22.89 9.91 -2.02
CA PRO A 180 23.37 8.67 -1.42
C PRO A 180 24.89 8.64 -1.30
N ILE A 181 25.38 8.64 -0.06
CA ILE A 181 26.83 8.64 0.25
C ILE A 181 27.41 7.25 -0.01
N ILE A 182 26.64 6.21 0.28
CA ILE A 182 27.01 4.81 0.01
C ILE A 182 27.00 4.58 -1.50
N LYS A 183 28.14 4.11 -2.04
CA LYS A 183 28.30 3.80 -3.47
C LYS A 183 28.26 2.30 -3.77
N THR A 184 28.25 1.47 -2.74
CA THR A 184 28.26 0.01 -2.87
C THR A 184 26.85 -0.55 -2.94
N ALA A 185 26.59 -1.43 -3.92
CA ALA A 185 25.38 -2.25 -3.99
C ALA A 185 25.70 -3.69 -3.56
N TRP A 186 25.95 -3.88 -2.26
CA TRP A 186 26.24 -5.21 -1.71
C TRP A 186 24.97 -6.06 -1.63
N GLY A 187 25.14 -7.37 -1.80
CA GLY A 187 24.07 -8.35 -1.70
C GLY A 187 24.40 -9.44 -0.68
N GLN A 188 23.52 -10.43 -0.57
CA GLN A 188 23.71 -11.53 0.39
C GLN A 188 24.23 -12.83 -0.25
N THR A 189 24.42 -12.84 -1.56
CA THR A 189 24.84 -13.99 -2.35
C THR A 189 26.28 -13.82 -2.86
N SER A 190 26.72 -14.67 -3.78
CA SER A 190 28.08 -14.59 -4.33
C SER A 190 28.33 -13.21 -4.95
N PRO A 191 29.51 -12.59 -4.73
CA PRO A 191 30.68 -13.14 -4.04
C PRO A 191 30.68 -12.96 -2.51
N TYR A 192 29.71 -12.22 -1.95
CA TYR A 192 29.67 -11.82 -0.56
C TYR A 192 29.50 -13.01 0.40
N ASN A 193 28.82 -14.07 -0.05
CA ASN A 193 28.62 -15.29 0.74
C ASN A 193 29.66 -16.40 0.50
N ASN A 194 30.78 -16.13 -0.17
CA ASN A 194 31.76 -17.18 -0.49
C ASN A 194 32.38 -17.86 0.75
N LYS A 195 32.33 -17.20 1.91
CA LYS A 195 32.83 -17.72 3.19
C LYS A 195 31.72 -18.20 4.15
N THR A 196 30.46 -18.19 3.73
CA THR A 196 29.37 -18.72 4.57
C THR A 196 29.35 -20.25 4.53
N PRO A 197 28.77 -20.92 5.54
CA PRO A 197 28.62 -22.38 5.53
C PRO A 197 27.86 -22.89 4.31
N LEU A 198 28.12 -24.15 3.93
CA LEU A 198 27.32 -24.87 2.95
C LEU A 198 26.15 -25.57 3.66
N ILE A 199 24.93 -25.31 3.22
CA ILE A 199 23.70 -26.00 3.64
C ILE A 199 23.15 -26.72 2.41
N ASN A 200 23.05 -28.04 2.47
CA ASN A 200 22.61 -28.88 1.33
C ASN A 200 23.36 -28.60 0.01
N GLY A 201 24.67 -28.31 0.09
CA GLY A 201 25.51 -28.03 -1.07
C GLY A 201 25.43 -26.60 -1.62
N GLN A 202 24.62 -25.71 -1.02
CA GLN A 202 24.56 -24.30 -1.40
C GLN A 202 25.12 -23.40 -0.29
N ARG A 203 25.81 -22.32 -0.67
CA ARG A 203 26.30 -21.32 0.31
C ARG A 203 25.10 -20.64 0.97
N ALA A 204 25.08 -20.59 2.30
CA ALA A 204 24.11 -19.80 3.04
C ALA A 204 24.22 -18.32 2.65
N MET A 205 23.15 -17.55 2.83
CA MET A 205 23.20 -16.09 2.64
C MET A 205 24.11 -15.45 3.71
N THR A 206 24.65 -14.26 3.44
CA THR A 206 25.44 -13.52 4.46
C THR A 206 24.61 -13.13 5.67
N GLY A 207 23.29 -12.98 5.49
CA GLY A 207 22.38 -12.40 6.48
C GLY A 207 22.39 -10.88 6.43
N CYS A 208 21.22 -10.27 6.59
CA CYS A 208 21.09 -8.86 6.94
C CYS A 208 21.13 -8.72 8.47
N SER A 209 21.77 -7.65 8.98
CA SER A 209 21.71 -7.31 10.39
C SER A 209 20.34 -6.69 10.70
N THR A 210 19.59 -7.29 11.61
CA THR A 210 18.30 -6.78 12.11
C THR A 210 18.46 -5.61 13.05
#